data_AF-A0A3S4I2A6-F1
#
_entry.id   AF-A0A3S4I2A6-F1
#
_cell.length_a   1.000
_cell.length_b   1.000
_cell.length_c   1.000
_cell.angle_alpha   90.00
_cell.angle_beta   90.00
_cell.angle_gamma   90.00
#
_symmetry.space_group_name_H-M   'P 1'
#
loop_
_entity.id
_entity.type
_entity.pdbx_description
1 polymer ?
#
loop_
_entity_poly.entity_id
_entity_poly.type
_entity_poly.pdbx_seq_one_letter_code
_entity_poly.pdbx_strand_id
1 'polypeptide(L)'
;MVNIARGLAHGLDASAYAIGISYERYERETVAFLRTGRDRGAHTLAITTRDKSPVSEVAHEVLLLSSGAGLGRTWTGNAYAFNGSSE
;
A
#
# COMPACT_ATOMS: atom_id res chain seq x y z
N MET A 1 18.76 -12.90 -0.32
CA MET A 1 18.55 -11.45 -0.40
C MET A 1 17.53 -11.07 0.67
N VAL A 2 17.91 -10.26 1.66
CA VAL A 2 16.99 -9.79 2.72
C VAL A 2 16.17 -8.66 2.13
N ASN A 3 14.87 -8.87 1.98
CA ASN A 3 13.97 -7.84 1.50
C ASN A 3 13.70 -6.84 2.64
N ILE A 4 13.97 -5.56 2.40
CA ILE A 4 13.76 -4.45 3.35
C ILE A 4 12.31 -4.46 3.87
N ALA A 5 11.33 -4.73 3.00
CA ALA A 5 9.93 -4.81 3.39
C ALA A 5 9.70 -5.92 4.44
N ARG A 6 10.35 -7.07 4.28
CA ARG A 6 10.25 -8.17 5.26
C ARG A 6 10.85 -7.77 6.61
N GLY A 7 12.02 -7.13 6.61
CA GLY A 7 12.66 -6.64 7.83
C GLY A 7 11.79 -5.63 8.57
N LEU A 8 11.23 -4.65 7.85
CA LEU A 8 10.33 -3.64 8.43
C LEU A 8 9.03 -4.26 8.95
N ALA A 9 8.46 -5.23 8.23
CA ALA A 9 7.23 -5.90 8.64
C ALA A 9 7.36 -6.63 9.99
N HIS A 10 8.58 -7.03 10.37
CA HIS A 10 8.86 -7.65 11.67
C HIS A 10 8.75 -6.70 12.86
N GLY A 11 8.95 -5.40 12.64
CA GLY A 11 8.83 -4.37 13.68
C GLY A 11 7.44 -3.74 13.78
N LEU A 12 6.47 -4.16 12.95
CA LEU A 12 5.11 -3.62 13.00
C LEU A 12 4.37 -4.17 14.22
N ASP A 13 3.56 -3.32 14.84
CA ASP A 13 2.66 -3.66 15.94
C ASP A 13 1.35 -2.86 15.83
N ALA A 14 0.50 -2.94 16.85
CA ALA A 14 -0.79 -2.27 16.89
C ALA A 14 -0.73 -0.73 16.90
N SER A 15 0.45 -0.12 17.11
CA SER A 15 0.65 1.33 17.00
C SER A 15 0.98 1.78 15.57
N ALA A 16 1.25 0.84 14.65
CA ALA A 16 1.72 1.14 13.32
C ALA A 16 0.59 1.19 12.27
N TYR A 17 0.83 1.99 11.24
CA TYR A 17 0.08 1.96 9.98
C TYR A 17 0.98 1.41 8.86
N ALA A 18 0.58 0.31 8.24
CA ALA A 18 1.28 -0.28 7.11
C ALA A 18 0.56 0.06 5.81
N ILE A 19 1.23 0.81 4.94
CA ILE A 19 0.70 1.27 3.66
C ILE A 19 1.42 0.53 2.54
N GLY A 20 0.65 -0.17 1.71
CA GLY A 20 1.15 -0.90 0.55
C GLY A 20 0.62 -0.28 -0.73
N ILE A 21 1.51 0.15 -1.61
CA ILE A 21 1.18 0.70 -2.92
C ILE A 21 1.49 -0.35 -3.97
N SER A 22 0.53 -0.70 -4.82
CA SER A 22 0.77 -1.63 -5.92
C SER A 22 -0.05 -1.30 -7.17
N TYR A 23 0.63 -1.31 -8.30
CA TYR A 23 0.07 -1.20 -9.64
C TYR A 23 0.51 -2.44 -10.44
N GLU A 24 -0.45 -3.28 -10.80
CA GLU A 24 -0.38 -4.52 -11.60
C GLU A 24 0.87 -5.45 -11.49
N ARG A 25 0.59 -6.76 -11.35
CA ARG A 25 1.49 -7.91 -11.62
C ARG A 25 2.75 -8.08 -10.75
N TYR A 26 3.11 -7.14 -9.87
CA TYR A 26 4.31 -7.26 -9.01
C TYR A 26 4.01 -7.18 -7.50
N GLU A 27 2.87 -7.72 -7.08
CA GLU A 27 2.30 -7.45 -5.75
C GLU A 27 2.78 -8.40 -4.64
N ARG A 28 3.55 -9.46 -4.94
CA ARG A 28 3.85 -10.53 -3.97
C ARG A 28 4.48 -10.03 -2.68
N GLU A 29 5.41 -9.09 -2.80
CA GLU A 29 6.12 -8.53 -1.64
C GLU A 29 5.26 -7.55 -0.86
N THR A 30 4.50 -6.69 -1.55
CA THR A 30 3.52 -5.79 -0.93
C THR A 30 2.42 -6.55 -0.19
N VAL A 31 1.92 -7.64 -0.80
CA VAL A 31 0.95 -8.54 -0.18
C VAL A 31 1.54 -9.19 1.07
N ALA A 32 2.78 -9.72 0.98
CA ALA A 32 3.45 -10.32 2.12
C ALA A 32 3.68 -9.31 3.26
N PHE A 33 4.09 -8.08 2.93
CA PHE A 33 4.25 -6.98 3.88
C PHE A 33 2.93 -6.64 4.58
N LEU A 34 1.85 -6.41 3.81
CA LEU A 34 0.54 -6.06 4.36
C LEU A 34 -0.06 -7.19 5.21
N ARG A 35 0.03 -8.45 4.76
CA ARG A 35 -0.39 -9.61 5.56
C ARG A 35 0.37 -9.66 6.88
N THR A 36 1.70 -9.53 6.81
CA THR A 36 2.55 -9.58 8.00
C THR A 36 2.24 -8.45 8.98
N GLY A 37 2.01 -7.23 8.49
CA GLY A 37 1.61 -6.10 9.33
C GLY A 37 0.26 -6.32 10.01
N ARG A 38 -0.73 -6.80 9.23
CA ARG A 38 -2.06 -7.15 9.75
C ARG A 38 -2.00 -8.24 10.82
N ASP A 39 -1.24 -9.30 10.58
CA ASP A 39 -1.07 -10.41 11.53
C ASP A 39 -0.40 -9.96 12.84
N ARG A 40 0.36 -8.85 12.81
CA ARG A 40 0.96 -8.21 13.99
C ARG A 40 0.09 -7.14 14.65
N GLY A 41 -1.11 -6.92 14.14
CA GLY A 41 -2.06 -5.96 14.68
C GLY A 41 -1.95 -4.54 14.13
N ALA A 42 -1.02 -4.27 13.19
CA ALA A 42 -0.97 -2.97 12.52
C ALA A 42 -2.22 -2.74 11.67
N HIS A 43 -2.69 -1.49 11.60
CA HIS A 43 -3.74 -1.13 10.66
C HIS A 43 -3.15 -1.05 9.26
N THR A 44 -3.88 -1.56 8.25
CA THR A 44 -3.30 -1.76 6.91
C THR A 44 -4.14 -1.09 5.82
N LEU A 45 -3.48 -0.33 4.95
CA LEU A 45 -4.07 0.37 3.82
C LEU A 45 -3.41 -0.09 2.51
N ALA A 46 -4.21 -0.56 1.56
CA ALA A 46 -3.76 -0.79 0.19
C ALA A 46 -4.12 0.41 -0.70
N ILE A 47 -3.16 0.91 -1.47
CA ILE A 47 -3.38 1.87 -2.55
C ILE A 47 -3.17 1.14 -3.87
N THR A 48 -4.24 1.04 -4.66
CA THR A 48 -4.23 0.25 -5.90
C THR A 48 -5.20 0.83 -6.93
N THR A 49 -5.06 0.44 -8.20
CA THR A 49 -6.00 0.79 -9.27
C THR A 49 -7.08 -0.26 -9.49
N ARG A 50 -7.05 -1.38 -8.75
CA ARG A 50 -7.94 -2.52 -8.95
C ARG A 50 -8.65 -2.94 -7.66
N ASP A 51 -9.98 -2.98 -7.71
CA ASP A 51 -10.85 -3.33 -6.57
C ASP A 51 -10.61 -4.75 -6.04
N LYS A 52 -10.34 -5.69 -6.96
CA LYS A 52 -10.08 -7.11 -6.71
C LYS A 52 -8.64 -7.45 -7.06
N SER A 53 -7.71 -6.88 -6.29
CA SER A 53 -6.28 -7.16 -6.36
C SER A 53 -5.85 -7.96 -5.12
N PRO A 54 -4.78 -8.77 -5.21
CA PRO A 54 -4.19 -9.41 -4.04
C PRO A 54 -3.92 -8.48 -2.86
N VAL A 55 -3.54 -7.21 -3.11
CA VAL A 55 -3.36 -6.22 -2.03
C VAL A 55 -4.68 -5.74 -1.41
N SER A 56 -5.76 -5.66 -2.18
CA SER A 56 -7.07 -5.24 -1.67
C SER A 56 -7.72 -6.31 -0.78
N GLU A 57 -7.41 -7.58 -1.01
CA GLU A 57 -7.92 -8.70 -0.19
C GLU A 57 -7.29 -8.75 1.21
N VAL A 58 -6.06 -8.24 1.37
CA VAL A 58 -5.29 -8.40 2.63
C VAL A 58 -5.31 -7.15 3.49
N ALA A 59 -5.57 -5.98 2.93
CA ALA A 59 -5.65 -4.73 3.67
C ALA A 59 -6.97 -4.61 4.47
N HIS A 60 -6.96 -3.80 5.53
CA HIS A 60 -8.19 -3.38 6.22
C HIS A 60 -8.95 -2.35 5.39
N GLU A 61 -8.22 -1.43 4.77
CA GLU A 61 -8.76 -0.38 3.92
C GLU A 61 -8.13 -0.41 2.53
N VAL A 62 -8.90 0.03 1.54
CA VAL A 62 -8.46 0.08 0.14
C VAL A 62 -8.78 1.45 -0.43
N LEU A 63 -7.73 2.17 -0.83
CA LEU A 63 -7.85 3.40 -1.60
C LEU A 63 -7.68 3.07 -3.08
N LEU A 64 -8.78 3.14 -3.81
CA LEU A 64 -8.81 2.93 -5.26
C LEU A 64 -8.41 4.20 -6.00
N LEU A 65 -7.28 4.13 -6.69
CA LEU A 65 -6.86 5.13 -7.65
C LEU A 65 -7.55 4.85 -8.98
N SER A 66 -8.46 5.74 -9.38
CA SER A 66 -8.96 5.76 -10.75
C SER A 66 -8.21 6.84 -11.52
N SER A 67 -7.59 6.48 -12.64
CA SER A 67 -7.06 7.45 -13.61
C SER A 67 -8.16 8.04 -14.50
N GLY A 68 -9.43 7.81 -14.16
CA GLY A 68 -10.54 8.48 -14.82
C GLY A 68 -10.38 9.99 -14.66
N ALA A 69 -10.32 10.70 -15.79
CA ALA A 69 -10.64 12.12 -15.87
C ALA A 69 -12.13 12.35 -15.53
N GLY A 70 -12.57 11.87 -14.37
CA GLY A 70 -13.88 12.07 -13.82
C GLY A 70 -13.88 13.41 -13.10
N LEU A 71 -14.44 14.41 -13.77
CA LEU A 71 -14.82 15.67 -13.16
C LEU A 71 -15.54 15.38 -11.82
N GLY A 72 -14.97 15.81 -10.69
CA GLY A 72 -15.73 15.93 -9.44
C GLY A 72 -15.20 15.27 -8.18
N ARG A 73 -13.97 14.73 -8.13
CA ARG A 73 -13.33 14.42 -6.84
C ARG A 73 -12.13 15.33 -6.61
N THR A 74 -12.39 16.51 -6.05
CA THR A 74 -11.35 17.38 -5.50
C THR A 74 -10.77 16.68 -4.28
N TRP A 75 -9.57 16.14 -4.41
CA TRP A 75 -8.81 15.71 -3.25
C TRP A 75 -8.34 16.95 -2.47
N THR A 76 -8.87 17.14 -1.26
CA THR A 76 -8.41 18.17 -0.33
C THR A 76 -7.29 17.59 0.53
N GLY A 77 -6.06 17.67 0.03
CA GLY A 77 -4.85 17.23 0.75
C GLY A 77 -3.59 17.81 0.10
N ASN A 78 -2.43 17.57 0.72
CA ASN A 78 -1.12 17.96 0.18
C ASN A 78 -0.47 16.77 -0.55
N ALA A 79 -0.34 16.84 -1.88
CA ALA A 79 0.26 15.77 -2.66
C ALA A 79 1.75 16.04 -2.79
N TYR A 80 2.55 15.13 -2.26
CA TYR A 80 4.00 15.16 -2.41
C TYR A 80 4.38 14.02 -3.36
N ALA A 81 4.86 14.37 -4.55
CA ALA A 81 5.45 13.41 -5.48
C ALA A 81 6.96 13.40 -5.26
N PHE A 82 7.54 12.23 -4.97
CA PHE A 82 8.98 12.05 -4.90
C PHE A 82 9.46 11.55 -6.27
N ASN A 83 10.16 12.39 -7.02
CA ASN A 83 10.87 11.95 -8.23
C ASN A 83 12.26 11.44 -7.82
N GLY A 84 12.35 10.15 -7.52
CA GLY A 84 13.64 9.51 -7.24
C GLY A 84 14.45 9.40 -8.53
N SER A 85 15.43 10.28 -8.70
CA SER A 85 16.50 10.07 -9.67
C SER A 85 17.48 9.09 -9.03
N SER A 86 17.59 7.88 -9.56
CA SER A 86 18.66 6.96 -9.20
C SER A 86 19.97 7.50 -9.77
N GLU A 87 20.89 7.92 -8.90
CA GLU A 87 22.32 8.00 -9.20
C GLU A 87 22.97 6.61 -9.15
#